data_AF-A0A401ZQB0-F1
#
_entry.id   AF-A0A401ZQB0-F1
#
_cell.length_a   1.000
_cell.length_b   1.000
_cell.length_c   1.000
_cell.angle_alpha   90.00
_cell.angle_beta   90.00
_cell.angle_gamma   90.00
#
_symmetry.space_group_name_H-M   'P 1'
#
loop_
_entity.id
_entity.type
_entity.pdbx_description
1 polymer ?
#
loop_
_entity_poly.entity_id
_entity_poly.type
_entity_poly.pdbx_seq_one_letter_code
_entity_poly.pdbx_strand_id
1 'polypeptide(L)'
;MDAQFNDQPISDEMAQSTHETHTSQKRVASKQPVFLLVAWILLLLIGGLFLFASLSDLVSDARVGLPTDHLEVFHSITGMTWNAAKVASPQITRYTTLLEVTYAVHELVFGLLFLVIVSIPFRRRARWAWWACWIPMIANLTYTFAMAHYSRTTLTYSLIADIALPLLLFVHIPAFFSKSAPRSA
;
A
#
# COMPACT_ATOMS: atom_id res chain seq x y z
N MET A 1 4.12 87.57 -31.53
CA MET A 1 5.16 86.72 -30.91
C MET A 1 4.43 85.50 -30.41
N ASP A 2 4.18 84.57 -31.32
CA ASP A 2 3.28 83.45 -31.11
C ASP A 2 4.13 82.22 -30.80
N ALA A 3 4.00 81.70 -29.58
CA ALA A 3 4.67 80.49 -29.15
C ALA A 3 3.81 79.28 -29.52
N GLN A 4 4.22 78.54 -30.54
CA GLN A 4 3.70 77.21 -30.87
C GLN A 4 4.15 76.20 -29.81
N PHE A 5 3.21 75.70 -29.02
CA PHE A 5 3.42 74.59 -28.10
C PHE A 5 3.17 73.28 -28.87
N ASN A 6 4.20 72.44 -28.95
CA ASN A 6 4.22 71.21 -29.72
C ASN A 6 3.78 70.05 -28.82
N ASP A 7 2.52 69.62 -28.94
CA ASP A 7 2.00 68.42 -28.28
C ASP A 7 2.44 67.17 -29.05
N GLN A 8 3.48 66.49 -28.56
CA GLN A 8 3.79 65.12 -28.98
C GLN A 8 3.20 64.09 -28.00
N PRO A 9 2.44 63.09 -28.47
CA PRO A 9 1.91 62.03 -27.63
C PRO A 9 2.99 60.98 -27.35
N ILE A 10 3.72 61.15 -26.25
CA ILE A 10 4.59 60.11 -25.66
C ILE A 10 3.72 59.28 -24.72
N SER A 11 2.90 58.35 -25.23
CA SER A 11 2.09 57.49 -24.34
C SER A 11 1.84 56.07 -24.87
N ASP A 12 1.89 55.83 -26.18
CA ASP A 12 1.43 54.55 -26.70
C ASP A 12 2.55 53.51 -26.91
N GLU A 13 3.82 53.93 -26.99
CA GLU A 13 4.93 53.01 -27.29
C GLU A 13 5.47 52.24 -26.07
N MET A 14 5.24 52.74 -24.85
CA MET A 14 5.63 52.01 -23.61
C MET A 14 4.60 50.98 -23.14
N ALA A 15 3.38 50.98 -23.66
CA ALA A 15 2.34 50.04 -23.26
C ALA A 15 2.41 48.69 -24.02
N GLN A 16 3.18 48.59 -25.10
CA GLN A 16 3.32 47.35 -25.89
C GLN A 16 4.53 46.48 -25.53
N SER A 17 5.53 47.01 -24.81
CA SER A 17 6.77 46.26 -24.52
C SER A 17 6.66 45.27 -23.35
N THR A 18 5.54 45.21 -22.63
CA THR A 18 5.39 44.39 -21.41
C THR A 18 4.69 43.05 -21.65
N HIS A 19 4.29 42.72 -22.89
CA HIS A 19 3.40 41.59 -23.15
C HIS A 19 4.02 40.33 -23.78
N GLU A 20 5.31 40.32 -24.14
CA GLU A 20 5.93 39.19 -24.87
C GLU A 20 7.06 38.46 -24.14
N THR A 21 7.00 38.37 -22.81
CA THR A 21 7.75 37.34 -22.07
C THR A 21 6.84 36.23 -21.57
N HIS A 22 5.89 35.82 -22.41
CA HIS A 22 5.33 34.46 -22.40
C HIS A 22 6.41 33.48 -22.84
N THR A 23 7.44 33.36 -22.01
CA THR A 23 8.41 32.28 -22.07
C THR A 23 7.61 31.00 -22.06
N SER A 24 7.65 30.33 -23.21
CA SER A 24 7.26 28.95 -23.41
C SER A 24 8.16 28.12 -22.50
N GLN A 25 7.86 28.14 -21.20
CA GLN A 25 8.49 27.36 -20.16
C GLN A 25 8.02 25.93 -20.41
N LYS A 26 8.71 25.32 -21.38
CA LYS A 26 8.63 23.92 -21.76
C LYS A 26 8.64 23.15 -20.46
N ARG A 27 7.46 22.73 -19.98
CA ARG A 27 7.34 21.86 -18.81
C ARG A 27 8.09 20.60 -19.20
N VAL A 28 9.35 20.53 -18.80
CA VAL A 28 10.11 19.29 -18.82
C VAL A 28 9.37 18.42 -17.80
N ALA A 29 8.37 17.69 -18.29
CA ALA A 29 7.65 16.72 -17.50
C ALA A 29 8.71 15.74 -17.02
N SER A 30 9.09 15.84 -15.74
CA SER A 30 10.08 14.95 -15.18
C SER A 30 9.50 13.54 -15.27
N LYS A 31 10.03 12.75 -16.19
CA LYS A 31 9.66 11.35 -16.32
C LYS A 31 9.93 10.72 -14.97
N GLN A 32 8.90 10.14 -14.35
CA GLN A 32 9.10 9.37 -13.14
C GLN A 32 10.14 8.28 -13.45
N PRO A 33 11.13 8.08 -12.57
CA PRO A 33 12.14 7.06 -12.82
C PRO A 33 11.48 5.68 -12.82
N VAL A 34 11.86 4.83 -13.77
CA VAL A 34 11.23 3.52 -14.03
C VAL A 34 11.23 2.62 -12.79
N PHE A 35 12.25 2.70 -11.93
CA PHE A 35 12.33 1.89 -10.72
C PHE A 35 11.18 2.18 -9.74
N LEU A 36 10.67 3.42 -9.66
CA LEU A 36 9.51 3.74 -8.81
C LEU A 36 8.22 3.11 -9.35
N LEU A 37 8.08 3.05 -10.67
CA LEU A 37 6.96 2.34 -11.29
C LEU A 37 7.02 0.84 -10.98
N VAL A 38 8.19 0.23 -11.13
CA VAL A 38 8.39 -1.20 -10.79
C VAL A 38 8.10 -1.45 -9.31
N ALA A 39 8.63 -0.62 -8.42
CA ALA A 39 8.40 -0.76 -6.99
C ALA A 39 6.91 -0.59 -6.62
N TRP A 40 6.19 0.31 -7.28
CA TRP A 40 4.74 0.46 -7.12
C TRP A 40 3.96 -0.76 -7.62
N ILE A 41 4.34 -1.34 -8.77
CA ILE A 41 3.75 -2.59 -9.27
C ILE A 41 3.99 -3.73 -8.28
N LEU A 42 5.20 -3.83 -7.72
CA LEU A 42 5.52 -4.84 -6.71
C LEU A 42 4.66 -4.67 -5.44
N LEU A 43 4.39 -3.42 -5.00
CA LEU A 43 3.45 -3.17 -3.89
C LEU A 43 2.03 -3.65 -4.23
N LEU A 44 1.56 -3.43 -5.46
CA LEU A 44 0.25 -3.96 -5.89
C LEU A 44 0.24 -5.49 -5.91
N LEU A 45 1.32 -6.12 -6.35
CA LEU A 45 1.43 -7.58 -6.35
C LEU A 45 1.39 -8.14 -4.92
N ILE A 46 2.07 -7.50 -3.96
CA ILE A 46 1.99 -7.88 -2.54
C ILE A 46 0.55 -7.77 -2.04
N GLY A 47 -0.15 -6.65 -2.34
CA GLY A 47 -1.55 -6.50 -1.97
C GLY A 47 -2.46 -7.56 -2.60
N GLY A 48 -2.19 -7.93 -3.86
CA GLY A 48 -2.89 -9.02 -4.55
C GLY A 48 -2.64 -10.38 -3.91
N LEU A 49 -1.42 -10.64 -3.43
CA LEU A 49 -1.10 -11.86 -2.68
C LEU A 49 -1.85 -11.93 -1.35
N PHE A 50 -1.97 -10.82 -0.61
CA PHE A 50 -2.78 -10.79 0.62
C PHE A 50 -4.25 -11.12 0.35
N LEU A 51 -4.84 -10.57 -0.72
CA LEU A 51 -6.20 -10.94 -1.12
C LEU A 51 -6.33 -12.42 -1.46
N PHE A 52 -5.37 -12.94 -2.22
CA PHE A 52 -5.38 -14.33 -2.63
C PHE A 52 -5.27 -15.28 -1.44
N ALA A 53 -4.36 -15.00 -0.50
CA ALA A 53 -4.19 -15.77 0.73
C ALA A 53 -5.49 -15.77 1.56
N SER A 54 -6.00 -14.58 1.89
CA SER A 54 -7.23 -14.43 2.69
C SER A 54 -8.44 -15.15 2.06
N LEU A 55 -8.55 -15.11 0.73
CA LEU A 55 -9.62 -15.79 0.01
C LEU A 55 -9.43 -17.31 -0.01
N SER A 56 -8.19 -17.77 -0.14
CA SER A 56 -7.85 -19.20 -0.04
C SER A 56 -8.21 -19.76 1.33
N ASP A 57 -7.89 -19.02 2.39
CA ASP A 57 -8.19 -19.42 3.77
C ASP A 57 -9.69 -19.46 4.01
N LEU A 58 -10.43 -18.45 3.56
CA LEU A 58 -11.89 -18.43 3.65
C LEU A 58 -12.54 -19.63 2.94
N VAL A 59 -12.00 -20.01 1.77
CA VAL A 59 -12.46 -21.19 1.02
C VAL A 59 -12.08 -22.49 1.74
N SER A 60 -10.89 -22.56 2.34
CA SER A 60 -10.43 -23.71 3.13
C SER A 60 -11.32 -23.89 4.36
N ASP A 61 -11.60 -22.82 5.09
CA ASP A 61 -12.44 -22.81 6.29
C ASP A 61 -13.86 -23.25 5.98
N ALA A 62 -14.44 -22.74 4.90
CA ALA A 62 -15.78 -23.14 4.47
C ALA A 62 -15.87 -24.64 4.14
N ARG A 63 -14.78 -25.26 3.69
CA ARG A 63 -14.75 -26.68 3.28
C ARG A 63 -14.36 -27.64 4.41
N VAL A 64 -13.34 -27.28 5.19
CA VAL A 64 -12.65 -28.19 6.14
C VAL A 64 -12.82 -27.73 7.59
N GLY A 65 -13.19 -26.46 7.80
CA GLY A 65 -13.35 -25.82 9.09
C GLY A 65 -12.06 -25.22 9.67
N LEU A 66 -10.92 -25.44 9.02
CA LEU A 66 -9.63 -24.89 9.42
C LEU A 66 -8.75 -24.72 8.17
N PRO A 67 -7.87 -23.70 8.11
CA PRO A 67 -6.90 -23.58 7.03
C PRO A 67 -5.93 -24.77 7.02
N THR A 68 -5.46 -25.15 5.84
CA THR A 68 -4.65 -26.37 5.70
C THR A 68 -3.30 -26.27 6.42
N ASP A 69 -2.71 -25.07 6.43
CA ASP A 69 -1.48 -24.75 7.14
C ASP A 69 -1.66 -24.63 8.67
N HIS A 70 -2.88 -24.36 9.14
CA HIS A 70 -3.23 -24.36 10.56
C HIS A 70 -3.42 -25.79 11.13
N LEU A 71 -3.64 -26.81 10.29
CA LEU A 71 -3.81 -28.20 10.74
C LEU A 71 -2.55 -28.74 11.46
N GLU A 72 -1.36 -28.42 10.95
CA GLU A 72 -0.10 -28.81 11.56
C GLU A 72 0.11 -28.12 12.91
N VAL A 73 -0.14 -26.81 12.95
CA VAL A 73 -0.05 -26.00 14.17
C VAL A 73 -1.03 -26.52 15.22
N PHE A 74 -2.29 -26.76 14.85
CA PHE A 74 -3.30 -27.32 15.75
C PHE A 74 -2.87 -28.65 16.34
N HIS A 75 -2.36 -29.57 15.52
CA HIS A 75 -1.86 -30.85 15.99
C HIS A 75 -0.65 -30.69 16.92
N SER A 76 0.27 -29.77 16.60
CA SER A 76 1.46 -29.51 17.44
C SER A 76 1.11 -28.97 18.83
N ILE A 77 0.06 -28.15 18.93
CA ILE A 77 -0.37 -27.53 20.20
C ILE A 77 -1.25 -28.48 21.02
N THR A 78 -2.19 -29.17 20.37
CA THR A 78 -3.23 -29.95 21.06
C THR A 78 -2.89 -31.43 21.19
N GLY A 79 -1.94 -31.94 20.40
CA GLY A 79 -1.65 -33.37 20.27
C GLY A 79 -2.76 -34.18 19.58
N MET A 80 -3.80 -33.51 19.03
CA MET A 80 -4.93 -34.16 18.37
C MET A 80 -5.06 -33.70 16.92
N THR A 81 -5.54 -34.58 16.06
CA THR A 81 -5.93 -34.18 14.70
C THR A 81 -7.24 -33.39 14.74
N TRP A 82 -7.44 -32.51 13.75
CA TRP A 82 -8.69 -31.73 13.65
C TRP A 82 -9.94 -32.62 13.57
N ASN A 83 -9.86 -33.77 12.89
CA ASN A 83 -10.98 -34.72 12.83
C ASN A 83 -11.28 -35.37 14.19
N ALA A 84 -10.26 -35.73 14.97
CA ALA A 84 -10.45 -36.24 16.33
C ALA A 84 -11.07 -35.18 17.23
N ALA A 85 -10.64 -33.92 17.11
CA ALA A 85 -11.21 -32.81 17.86
C ALA A 85 -12.69 -32.56 17.52
N LYS A 86 -13.08 -32.66 16.25
CA LYS A 86 -14.49 -32.51 15.83
C LYS A 86 -15.41 -33.55 16.46
N VAL A 87 -14.91 -34.77 16.69
CA VAL A 87 -15.67 -35.83 17.36
C VAL A 87 -15.68 -35.62 18.87
N ALA A 88 -14.53 -35.26 19.46
CA ALA A 88 -14.39 -35.10 20.90
C ALA A 88 -15.11 -33.85 21.45
N SER A 89 -15.08 -32.73 20.74
CA SER A 89 -15.71 -31.48 21.15
C SER A 89 -16.21 -30.64 19.95
N PRO A 90 -17.36 -31.02 19.35
CA PRO A 90 -17.91 -30.35 18.17
C PRO A 90 -18.12 -28.84 18.33
N GLN A 91 -18.51 -28.39 19.54
CA GLN A 91 -18.78 -26.98 19.81
C GLN A 91 -17.51 -26.13 19.84
N ILE A 92 -16.42 -26.67 20.41
CA ILE A 92 -15.13 -25.98 20.39
C ILE A 92 -14.63 -25.86 18.95
N THR A 93 -14.69 -26.93 18.17
CA THR A 93 -14.25 -26.88 16.77
C THR A 93 -15.10 -25.91 15.94
N ARG A 94 -16.41 -25.84 16.17
CA ARG A 94 -17.28 -24.87 15.51
C ARG A 94 -16.92 -23.42 15.88
N TYR A 95 -16.61 -23.17 17.15
CA TYR A 95 -16.16 -21.86 17.61
C TYR A 95 -14.82 -21.49 16.96
N THR A 96 -13.85 -22.40 16.93
CA THR A 96 -12.56 -22.18 16.25
C THR A 96 -12.75 -21.89 14.76
N THR A 97 -13.56 -22.68 14.04
CA THR A 97 -13.87 -22.40 12.62
C THR A 97 -14.47 -21.00 12.44
N LEU A 98 -15.37 -20.56 13.34
CA LEU A 98 -15.96 -19.23 13.25
C LEU A 98 -14.92 -18.12 13.44
N LEU A 99 -13.96 -18.32 14.36
CA LEU A 99 -12.85 -17.39 14.57
C LEU A 99 -11.97 -17.30 13.33
N GLU A 100 -11.61 -18.44 12.72
CA GLU A 100 -10.76 -18.51 11.52
C GLU A 100 -11.44 -17.82 10.33
N VAL A 101 -12.72 -18.10 10.08
CA VAL A 101 -13.51 -17.40 9.05
C VAL A 101 -13.53 -15.89 9.29
N THR A 102 -13.71 -15.47 10.54
CA THR A 102 -13.73 -14.04 10.89
C THR A 102 -12.36 -13.41 10.68
N TYR A 103 -11.29 -14.14 10.97
CA TYR A 103 -9.91 -13.71 10.76
C TYR A 103 -9.58 -13.59 9.27
N ALA A 104 -9.91 -14.60 8.45
CA ALA A 104 -9.74 -14.55 7.00
C ALA A 104 -10.51 -13.38 6.36
N VAL A 105 -11.73 -13.08 6.83
CA VAL A 105 -12.49 -11.89 6.40
C VAL A 105 -11.78 -10.60 6.83
N HIS A 106 -11.22 -10.56 8.03
CA HIS A 106 -10.48 -9.40 8.54
C HIS A 106 -9.22 -9.12 7.70
N GLU A 107 -8.46 -10.16 7.37
CA GLU A 107 -7.30 -10.07 6.48
C GLU A 107 -7.69 -9.64 5.07
N LEU A 108 -8.81 -10.16 4.54
CA LEU A 108 -9.34 -9.75 3.24
C LEU A 108 -9.64 -8.24 3.21
N VAL A 109 -10.27 -7.72 4.26
CA VAL A 109 -10.57 -6.28 4.38
C VAL A 109 -9.28 -5.47 4.43
N PHE A 110 -8.26 -5.90 5.17
CA PHE A 110 -6.96 -5.22 5.20
C PHE A 110 -6.24 -5.28 3.86
N GLY A 111 -6.25 -6.42 3.16
CA GLY A 111 -5.70 -6.56 1.82
C GLY A 111 -6.37 -5.62 0.82
N LEU A 112 -7.70 -5.51 0.86
CA LEU A 112 -8.47 -4.58 0.03
C LEU A 112 -8.13 -3.13 0.36
N LEU A 113 -8.10 -2.78 1.64
CA LEU A 113 -7.75 -1.42 2.09
C LEU A 113 -6.34 -1.05 1.63
N PHE A 114 -5.37 -1.95 1.79
CA PHE A 114 -4.00 -1.77 1.32
C PHE A 114 -3.96 -1.52 -0.18
N LEU A 115 -4.64 -2.34 -0.98
CA LEU A 115 -4.70 -2.15 -2.43
C LEU A 115 -5.33 -0.81 -2.83
N VAL A 116 -6.41 -0.40 -2.16
CA VAL A 116 -7.04 0.91 -2.42
C VAL A 116 -6.05 2.04 -2.11
N ILE A 117 -5.35 1.97 -0.98
CA ILE A 117 -4.33 2.94 -0.57
C ILE A 117 -3.18 2.99 -1.58
N VAL A 118 -2.63 1.84 -1.96
CA VAL A 118 -1.51 1.75 -2.91
C VAL A 118 -1.92 2.23 -4.32
N SER A 119 -3.12 1.87 -4.76
CA SER A 119 -3.59 2.17 -6.11
C SER A 119 -3.88 3.66 -6.33
N ILE A 120 -4.46 4.32 -5.32
CA ILE A 120 -5.00 5.68 -5.46
C ILE A 120 -4.14 6.71 -4.72
N PRO A 121 -4.21 6.87 -3.38
CA PRO A 121 -3.52 7.96 -2.70
C PRO A 121 -2.00 7.78 -2.69
N PHE A 122 -1.47 6.56 -2.64
CA PHE A 122 -0.03 6.31 -2.74
C PHE A 122 0.51 6.68 -4.12
N ARG A 123 -0.20 6.29 -5.19
CA ARG A 123 0.12 6.69 -6.58
C ARG A 123 0.08 8.22 -6.75
N ARG A 124 -0.83 8.90 -6.04
CA ARG A 124 -0.91 10.37 -5.97
C ARG A 124 0.11 11.01 -5.02
N ARG A 125 1.00 10.21 -4.40
CA ARG A 125 2.05 10.66 -3.47
C ARG A 125 1.52 11.37 -2.23
N ALA A 126 0.33 11.01 -1.76
CA ALA A 126 -0.20 11.53 -0.51
C ALA A 126 0.62 10.97 0.67
N ARG A 127 1.26 11.83 1.46
CA ARG A 127 2.19 11.41 2.54
C ARG A 127 1.56 10.47 3.57
N TRP A 128 0.28 10.68 3.91
CA TRP A 128 -0.44 9.79 4.83
C TRP A 128 -0.59 8.36 4.28
N ALA A 129 -0.64 8.18 2.95
CA ALA A 129 -0.78 6.87 2.34
C ALA A 129 0.46 6.01 2.56
N TRP A 130 1.64 6.63 2.57
CA TRP A 130 2.90 5.96 2.91
C TRP A 130 2.87 5.44 4.35
N TRP A 131 2.39 6.25 5.30
CA TRP A 131 2.20 5.82 6.70
C TRP A 131 1.13 4.73 6.85
N ALA A 132 0.02 4.84 6.12
CA ALA A 132 -1.06 3.87 6.20
C ALA A 132 -0.66 2.47 5.68
N CYS A 133 0.30 2.38 4.76
CA CYS A 133 0.84 1.10 4.27
C CYS A 133 1.56 0.28 5.36
N TRP A 134 1.98 0.91 6.46
CA TRP A 134 2.59 0.20 7.59
C TRP A 134 1.57 -0.55 8.45
N ILE A 135 0.30 -0.17 8.43
CA ILE A 135 -0.74 -0.79 9.27
C ILE A 135 -0.91 -2.29 8.93
N PRO A 136 -1.13 -2.68 7.65
CA PRO A 136 -1.21 -4.10 7.29
C PRO A 136 0.08 -4.86 7.56
N MET A 137 1.24 -4.21 7.42
CA MET A 137 2.54 -4.82 7.74
C MET A 137 2.65 -5.17 9.23
N ILE A 138 2.27 -4.26 10.12
CA ILE A 138 2.32 -4.51 11.58
C ILE A 138 1.33 -5.62 11.97
N ALA A 139 0.16 -5.67 11.31
CA ALA A 139 -0.80 -6.76 11.50
C ALA A 139 -0.18 -8.11 11.08
N ASN A 140 0.43 -8.18 9.90
CA ASN A 140 1.11 -9.38 9.41
C ASN A 140 2.28 -9.80 10.32
N LEU A 141 3.06 -8.84 10.83
CA LEU A 141 4.18 -9.10 11.73
C LEU A 141 3.71 -9.74 13.05
N THR A 142 2.56 -9.31 13.58
CA THR A 142 1.95 -9.92 14.77
C THR A 142 1.61 -11.39 14.51
N TYR A 143 1.06 -11.70 13.34
CA TYR A 143 0.76 -13.06 12.92
C TYR A 143 2.05 -13.89 12.77
N THR A 144 3.08 -13.34 12.11
CA THR A 144 4.40 -13.97 12.00
C THR A 144 4.94 -14.35 13.37
N PHE A 145 4.97 -13.43 14.34
CA PHE A 145 5.51 -13.73 15.67
C PHE A 145 4.69 -14.76 16.45
N ALA A 146 3.37 -14.77 16.30
CA ALA A 146 2.50 -15.74 16.95
C ALA A 146 2.68 -17.16 16.39
N MET A 147 2.81 -17.27 15.06
CA MET A 147 2.83 -18.56 14.36
C MET A 147 4.25 -19.08 14.04
N ALA A 148 5.28 -18.24 14.14
CA ALA A 148 6.67 -18.58 13.77
C ALA A 148 7.19 -19.85 14.44
N HIS A 149 6.76 -20.12 15.68
CA HIS A 149 7.23 -21.26 16.43
C HIS A 149 6.64 -22.59 15.92
N TYR A 150 5.50 -22.55 15.23
CA TYR A 150 4.70 -23.74 14.93
C TYR A 150 4.74 -24.17 13.46
N SER A 151 5.04 -23.26 12.52
CA SER A 151 5.11 -23.59 11.09
C SER A 151 6.25 -22.85 10.38
N ARG A 152 7.23 -23.61 9.86
CA ARG A 152 8.34 -23.05 9.07
C ARG A 152 7.87 -22.51 7.71
N THR A 153 6.84 -23.12 7.14
CA THR A 153 6.30 -22.74 5.83
C THR A 153 5.59 -21.40 5.92
N THR A 154 4.68 -21.26 6.89
CA THR A 154 3.96 -20.02 7.19
C THR A 154 4.94 -18.90 7.51
N LEU A 155 5.94 -19.19 8.35
CA LEU A 155 7.02 -18.26 8.68
C LEU A 155 7.78 -17.76 7.44
N THR A 156 8.11 -18.66 6.51
CA THR A 156 8.89 -18.28 5.32
C THR A 156 8.10 -17.35 4.42
N TYR A 157 6.83 -17.63 4.17
CA TYR A 157 6.00 -16.78 3.33
C TYR A 157 5.69 -15.43 3.98
N SER A 158 5.42 -15.42 5.28
CA SER A 158 5.15 -14.17 6.00
C SER A 158 6.40 -13.28 6.08
N LEU A 159 7.59 -13.86 6.29
CA LEU A 159 8.87 -13.14 6.27
C LEU A 159 9.16 -12.44 4.95
N ILE A 160 8.81 -13.07 3.81
CA ILE A 160 8.99 -12.45 2.49
C ILE A 160 8.18 -11.15 2.43
N ALA A 161 6.92 -11.16 2.87
CA ALA A 161 6.09 -9.96 2.91
C ALA A 161 6.60 -8.92 3.93
N ASP A 162 7.00 -9.38 5.12
CA ASP A 162 7.52 -8.55 6.21
C ASP A 162 8.82 -7.82 5.83
N ILE A 163 9.62 -8.37 4.91
CA ILE A 163 10.85 -7.74 4.41
C ILE A 163 10.59 -6.94 3.13
N ALA A 164 9.83 -7.50 2.18
CA ALA A 164 9.61 -6.87 0.88
C ALA A 164 8.85 -5.56 1.01
N LEU A 165 7.79 -5.52 1.82
CA LEU A 165 6.96 -4.33 2.00
C LEU A 165 7.76 -3.12 2.52
N PRO A 166 8.50 -3.19 3.64
CA PRO A 166 9.26 -2.03 4.13
C PRO A 166 10.36 -1.61 3.15
N LEU A 167 11.05 -2.55 2.51
CA LEU A 167 12.06 -2.22 1.48
C LEU A 167 11.44 -1.42 0.33
N LEU A 168 10.28 -1.85 -0.18
CA LEU A 168 9.57 -1.13 -1.24
C LEU A 168 9.07 0.23 -0.77
N LEU A 169 8.61 0.36 0.48
CA LEU A 169 8.23 1.65 1.05
C LEU A 169 9.45 2.59 1.20
N PHE A 170 10.61 2.08 1.62
CA PHE A 170 11.83 2.86 1.76
C PHE A 170 12.34 3.37 0.41
N VAL A 171 12.28 2.57 -0.65
CA VAL A 171 12.61 2.99 -2.02
C VAL A 171 11.78 4.21 -2.47
N HIS A 172 10.56 4.36 -1.94
CA HIS A 172 9.69 5.49 -2.26
C HIS A 172 9.95 6.76 -1.43
N ILE A 173 10.80 6.74 -0.39
CA ILE A 173 11.07 7.93 0.45
C ILE A 173 11.34 9.19 -0.38
N PRO A 174 12.25 9.17 -1.38
CA PRO A 174 12.55 10.37 -2.15
C PRO A 174 11.30 10.93 -2.87
N ALA A 175 10.40 10.07 -3.32
CA ALA A 175 9.20 10.49 -4.03
C ALA A 175 8.17 11.21 -3.15
N PHE A 176 8.10 10.88 -1.85
CA PHE A 176 7.14 11.45 -0.90
C PHE A 176 7.68 12.65 -0.12
N PHE A 177 9.00 12.68 0.13
CA PHE A 177 9.63 13.63 1.04
C PHE A 177 10.62 14.60 0.40
N SER A 178 10.89 14.51 -0.92
CA SER A 178 11.66 15.55 -1.61
C SER A 178 10.94 16.90 -1.48
N LYS A 179 11.65 17.90 -0.93
CA LYS A 179 11.16 19.28 -0.85
C LYS A 179 10.96 19.78 -2.28
N SER A 180 9.74 20.19 -2.64
CA SER A 180 9.54 21.02 -3.83
C SER A 180 10.42 22.25 -3.65
N ALA A 181 11.36 22.48 -4.57
CA ALA A 181 12.19 23.68 -4.54
C ALA A 181 11.26 24.90 -4.41
N PRO A 182 11.56 25.86 -3.50
CA PRO A 182 10.74 27.05 -3.36
C PRO A 182 10.66 27.72 -4.73
N ARG A 183 9.43 27.88 -5.24
CA ARG A 183 9.20 28.81 -6.33
C ARG A 183 9.58 30.18 -5.78
N SER A 184 10.65 30.77 -6.30
CA SER A 184 10.93 32.18 -6.11
C SER A 184 9.65 32.94 -6.44
N ALA A 185 9.08 33.56 -5.40
CA ALA A 185 7.95 34.47 -5.52
C ALA A 185 8.43 35.79 -6.12
#